data_AF-A0A1F7RLL5-F1
#
_entry.id   AF-A0A1F7RLL5-F1
#
_cell.length_a   1.000
_cell.length_b   1.000
_cell.length_c   1.000
_cell.angle_alpha   90.00
_cell.angle_beta   90.00
_cell.angle_gamma   90.00
#
_symmetry.space_group_name_H-M   'P 1'
#
loop_
_entity.id
_entity.type
_entity.pdbx_description
1 polymer ?
#
loop_
_entity_poly.entity_id
_entity_poly.type
_entity_poly.pdbx_seq_one_letter_code
_entity_poly.pdbx_strand_id
1 'polypeptide(L)'
;MIIKRSPFLEEALIQGIINISALARQIQPDVERELRKEVTEGAVVMALNRFLIRVQKRAKQQGKLFSTPPDLMVRSNLFEVTFSNSKELIKKRKEFLEQLSPIQNYFITFTQGIYETMILEDEDIDRAFFIIKRLF
;
A
#
# COMPACT_ATOMS: atom_id res chain seq x y z
N MET A 1 17.36 -15.78 10.81
CA MET A 1 18.06 -14.48 10.98
C MET A 1 17.06 -13.46 11.52
N ILE A 2 17.27 -13.02 12.76
CA ILE A 2 16.36 -12.20 13.57
C ILE A 2 15.89 -10.93 12.83
N ILE A 3 16.75 -10.32 12.01
CA ILE A 3 16.45 -9.05 11.32
C ILE A 3 15.54 -9.19 10.09
N LYS A 4 15.64 -10.31 9.35
CA LYS A 4 14.79 -10.54 8.16
C LYS A 4 13.32 -10.76 8.50
N ARG A 5 12.98 -10.88 9.79
CA ARG A 5 11.60 -11.10 10.26
C ARG A 5 10.77 -9.82 10.31
N SER A 6 11.39 -8.65 10.20
CA SER A 6 10.67 -7.37 10.19
C SER A 6 11.18 -6.48 9.05
N PRO A 7 10.39 -6.30 7.97
CA PRO A 7 10.76 -5.42 6.87
C PRO A 7 11.01 -3.97 7.34
N PHE A 8 10.24 -3.51 8.33
CA PHE A 8 10.43 -2.19 8.94
C PHE A 8 11.80 -2.03 9.62
N LEU A 9 12.32 -3.08 10.24
CA LEU A 9 13.64 -3.06 10.88
C LEU A 9 14.76 -2.96 9.84
N GLU A 10 14.61 -3.66 8.71
CA GLU A 10 15.56 -3.61 7.60
C GLU A 10 15.60 -2.21 6.98
N GLU A 11 14.44 -1.58 6.73
CA GLU A 11 14.34 -0.22 6.19
C GLU A 11 14.90 0.83 7.16
N ALA A 12 14.52 0.77 8.43
CA ALA A 12 15.02 1.70 9.45
C ALA A 12 16.55 1.59 9.66
N LEU A 13 17.12 0.39 9.44
CA LEU A 13 18.57 0.19 9.39
C LEU A 13 19.21 0.83 8.16
N ILE A 14 18.61 0.68 6.96
CA ILE A 14 19.10 1.31 5.73
C ILE A 14 19.12 2.84 5.86
N GLN A 15 18.06 3.40 6.44
CA GLN A 15 17.91 4.86 6.64
C GLN A 15 18.76 5.41 7.78
N GLY A 16 19.46 4.56 8.53
CA GLY A 16 20.30 4.98 9.67
C GLY A 16 19.51 5.48 10.88
N ILE A 17 18.20 5.19 10.93
CA ILE A 17 17.32 5.55 12.06
C ILE A 17 17.72 4.76 13.30
N ILE A 18 18.11 3.50 13.11
CA ILE A 18 18.46 2.60 14.20
C ILE A 18 19.97 2.62 14.43
N ASN A 19 20.37 2.83 15.69
CA ASN A 19 21.74 2.67 16.11
C ASN A 19 22.15 1.19 16.11
N ILE A 20 23.16 0.85 15.31
CA ILE A 20 23.63 -0.54 15.12
C ILE A 20 24.16 -1.16 16.41
N SER A 21 24.89 -0.40 17.23
CA SER A 21 25.42 -0.90 18.50
C SER A 21 24.31 -1.14 19.53
N ALA A 22 23.32 -0.25 19.58
CA ALA A 22 22.14 -0.44 20.43
C ALA A 22 21.36 -1.69 20.01
N LEU A 23 21.14 -1.88 18.70
CA LEU A 23 20.48 -3.08 18.17
C LEU A 23 21.29 -4.35 18.48
N ALA A 24 22.63 -4.31 18.35
CA ALA A 24 23.50 -5.44 18.62
C ALA A 24 23.35 -5.95 20.06
N ARG A 25 23.36 -5.04 21.05
CA ARG A 25 23.14 -5.39 22.46
C ARG A 25 21.77 -6.02 22.69
N GLN A 26 20.74 -5.50 22.03
CA GLN A 26 19.39 -6.00 22.19
C GLN A 26 19.22 -7.41 21.62
N ILE A 27 19.84 -7.72 20.48
CA ILE A 27 19.67 -9.03 19.80
C ILE A 27 20.70 -10.07 20.21
N GLN A 28 21.78 -9.69 20.89
CA GLN A 28 22.86 -10.60 21.29
C GLN A 28 22.35 -11.84 22.06
N PRO A 29 21.46 -11.72 23.08
CA PRO A 29 20.97 -12.89 23.81
C PRO A 29 20.23 -13.89 22.92
N ASP A 30 19.47 -13.37 21.95
CA ASP A 30 18.77 -14.22 20.99
C ASP A 30 19.74 -14.94 20.04
N VAL A 31 20.83 -14.25 19.64
CA VAL A 31 21.89 -14.82 18.79
C VAL A 31 22.66 -15.92 19.53
N GLU A 32 23.00 -15.72 20.80
CA GLU A 32 23.68 -16.71 21.64
C GLU A 32 22.80 -17.95 21.85
N ARG A 33 21.50 -17.74 22.09
CA ARG A 33 20.53 -18.84 22.22
C ARG A 33 20.42 -19.66 20.94
N GLU A 34 20.42 -19.02 19.78
CA GLU A 34 20.31 -19.71 18.47
C GLU A 34 21.61 -20.44 18.11
N LEU A 35 22.78 -19.87 18.44
CA LEU A 35 24.10 -20.45 18.14
C LEU A 35 24.62 -21.42 19.21
N ARG A 36 24.00 -21.46 20.39
CA ARG A 36 24.45 -22.22 21.58
C ARG A 36 25.91 -21.95 21.96
N LYS A 37 26.35 -20.71 21.78
CA LYS A 37 27.69 -20.24 22.12
C LYS A 37 27.64 -18.76 22.45
N GLU A 38 28.54 -18.32 23.31
CA GLU A 38 28.74 -16.90 23.58
C GLU A 38 29.27 -16.20 22.33
N VAL A 39 28.81 -14.97 22.09
CA VAL A 39 29.31 -14.11 21.02
C VAL A 39 29.59 -12.74 21.58
N THR A 40 30.62 -12.08 21.07
CA THR A 40 30.92 -10.71 21.49
C THR A 40 29.96 -9.73 20.81
N GLU A 41 29.61 -8.65 21.50
CA GLU A 41 28.82 -7.54 20.91
C GLU A 41 29.48 -7.06 19.59
N GLY A 42 30.82 -6.93 19.58
CA GLY A 42 31.57 -6.55 18.38
C GLY A 42 31.37 -7.50 17.20
N ALA A 43 31.27 -8.81 17.44
CA ALA A 43 30.97 -9.78 16.39
C ALA A 43 29.56 -9.60 15.81
N VAL A 44 28.58 -9.27 16.67
CA VAL A 44 27.20 -8.96 16.25
C VAL A 44 27.20 -7.67 15.43
N VAL A 45 27.85 -6.59 15.90
CA VAL A 45 27.99 -5.33 15.16
C VAL A 45 28.62 -5.54 13.78
N MET A 46 29.69 -6.34 13.69
CA MET A 46 30.31 -6.68 12.40
C MET A 46 29.35 -7.45 11.47
N ALA A 47 28.56 -8.37 12.02
CA ALA A 47 27.56 -9.11 11.24
C ALA A 47 26.45 -8.18 10.72
N LEU A 48 25.99 -7.24 11.55
CA LEU A 48 25.01 -6.21 11.18
C LEU A 48 25.53 -5.28 10.09
N ASN A 49 26.77 -4.79 10.20
CA ASN A 49 27.41 -3.95 9.19
C ASN A 49 27.55 -4.68 7.85
N ARG A 50 27.96 -5.96 7.85
CA ARG A 50 28.01 -6.77 6.62
C ARG A 50 26.63 -7.00 6.01
N PHE A 51 25.60 -7.16 6.85
CA PHE A 51 24.22 -7.28 6.38
C PHE A 51 23.76 -5.99 5.71
N LEU A 52 24.00 -4.83 6.34
CA LEU A 52 23.62 -3.52 5.82
C LEU A 52 24.20 -3.26 4.43
N ILE A 53 25.49 -3.57 4.19
CA ILE A 53 26.13 -3.42 2.88
C ILE A 53 25.40 -4.25 1.80
N ARG A 54 25.03 -5.49 2.12
CA ARG A 54 24.31 -6.38 1.19
C ARG A 54 22.91 -5.85 0.88
N VAL A 55 22.21 -5.38 1.91
CA VAL A 55 20.85 -4.83 1.79
C VAL A 55 20.86 -3.53 0.98
N GLN A 56 21.77 -2.59 1.28
CA GLN A 56 21.91 -1.34 0.52
C GLN A 56 22.21 -1.61 -0.97
N LYS A 57 23.05 -2.62 -1.26
CA LYS A 57 23.31 -3.04 -2.64
C LYS A 57 22.05 -3.58 -3.34
N ARG A 58 21.23 -4.35 -2.63
CA ARG A 58 19.93 -4.86 -3.13
C ARG A 58 18.93 -3.72 -3.35
N ALA A 59 18.79 -2.80 -2.41
CA ALA A 59 17.90 -1.64 -2.53
C ALA A 59 18.26 -0.77 -3.75
N LYS A 60 19.56 -0.51 -3.98
CA LYS A 60 20.04 0.19 -5.19
C LYS A 60 19.74 -0.55 -6.50
N GLN A 61 19.64 -1.88 -6.47
CA GLN A 61 19.25 -2.69 -7.64
C GLN A 61 17.72 -2.71 -7.83
N GLN A 62 16.94 -2.68 -6.75
CA GLN A 62 15.47 -2.62 -6.81
C GLN A 62 14.95 -1.28 -7.35
N GLY A 63 15.65 -0.17 -7.11
CA GLY A 63 15.34 1.11 -7.76
C GLY A 63 15.42 1.08 -9.30
N LYS A 64 16.04 0.04 -9.89
CA LYS A 64 16.06 -0.20 -11.34
C LYS A 64 15.00 -1.18 -11.83
N LEU A 65 14.27 -1.85 -10.93
CA LEU A 65 13.23 -2.83 -11.29
C LEU A 65 12.01 -2.14 -11.93
N PHE A 66 11.80 -0.85 -11.61
CA PHE A 66 10.77 0.01 -12.19
C PHE A 66 11.41 1.13 -13.03
N SER A 67 12.32 0.79 -13.94
CA SER A 67 12.88 1.74 -14.92
C SER A 67 11.81 2.37 -15.82
N THR A 68 10.65 1.72 -15.90
CA THR A 68 9.37 2.29 -16.30
C THR A 68 8.43 2.18 -15.11
N PRO A 69 7.75 3.26 -14.68
CA PRO A 69 6.63 3.09 -13.77
C PRO A 69 5.69 2.07 -14.41
N PRO A 70 5.24 1.02 -13.70
CA PRO A 70 4.14 0.23 -14.21
C PRO A 70 2.97 1.19 -14.46
N ASP A 71 2.14 0.89 -15.46
CA ASP A 71 0.92 1.62 -15.81
C ASP A 71 -0.13 1.44 -14.70
N LEU A 72 0.25 1.81 -13.47
CA LEU A 72 -0.44 1.62 -12.21
C LEU A 72 -0.92 2.99 -11.76
N MET A 73 -2.17 3.27 -12.07
CA MET A 73 -2.85 4.45 -11.56
C MET A 73 -3.39 4.14 -10.16
N VAL A 74 -2.87 4.81 -9.15
CA VAL A 74 -3.39 4.75 -7.78
C VAL A 74 -4.37 5.92 -7.57
N ARG A 75 -5.56 5.60 -7.05
CA ARG A 75 -6.62 6.55 -6.69
C ARG A 75 -6.99 6.31 -5.23
N SER A 76 -6.79 7.32 -4.37
CA SER A 76 -7.02 7.21 -2.94
C SER A 76 -8.38 7.78 -2.50
N ASN A 77 -8.94 8.71 -3.28
CA ASN A 77 -10.19 9.40 -2.98
C ASN A 77 -11.36 8.71 -3.70
N LEU A 78 -11.61 7.44 -3.38
CA LEU A 78 -12.73 6.71 -3.97
C LEU A 78 -13.80 6.47 -2.92
N PHE A 79 -15.05 6.76 -3.27
CA PHE A 79 -16.20 6.37 -2.48
C PHE A 79 -17.00 5.28 -3.18
N GLU A 80 -17.69 4.46 -2.39
CA GLU A 80 -18.46 3.32 -2.86
C GLU A 80 -19.88 3.40 -2.32
N VAL A 81 -20.87 3.13 -3.18
CA VAL A 81 -22.28 3.01 -2.79
C VAL A 81 -22.90 1.77 -3.43
N THR A 82 -23.63 1.02 -2.62
CA THR A 82 -24.33 -0.21 -3.05
C THR A 82 -25.83 -0.02 -2.99
N PHE A 83 -26.51 -0.34 -4.08
CA PHE A 83 -27.97 -0.25 -4.22
C PHE A 83 -28.56 -1.61 -4.51
N SER A 84 -29.72 -1.93 -3.93
CA SER A 84 -30.51 -3.07 -4.39
C SER A 84 -31.05 -2.82 -5.80
N ASN A 85 -31.00 -3.85 -6.64
CA ASN A 85 -31.45 -3.78 -8.02
C ASN A 85 -32.96 -3.48 -8.08
N SER A 86 -33.30 -2.45 -8.85
CA SER A 86 -34.68 -2.07 -9.13
C SER A 86 -34.85 -1.73 -10.61
N LYS A 87 -36.09 -1.78 -11.10
CA LYS A 87 -36.39 -1.43 -12.50
C LYS A 87 -36.06 0.03 -12.82
N GLU A 88 -36.19 0.92 -11.83
CA GLU A 88 -35.86 2.35 -11.97
C GLU A 88 -34.35 2.63 -11.94
N LEU A 89 -33.54 1.72 -11.39
CA LEU A 89 -32.10 1.87 -11.24
C LEU A 89 -31.38 2.12 -12.57
N ILE A 90 -31.82 1.43 -13.62
CA ILE A 90 -31.26 1.55 -14.97
C ILE A 90 -31.55 2.94 -15.55
N LYS A 91 -32.75 3.47 -15.32
CA LYS A 91 -33.16 4.80 -15.78
C LYS A 91 -32.40 5.90 -15.05
N LYS A 92 -32.30 5.79 -13.72
CA LYS A 92 -31.52 6.69 -12.86
C LYS A 92 -30.04 6.69 -13.24
N ARG A 93 -29.45 5.53 -13.55
CA ARG A 93 -28.06 5.40 -14.04
C ARG A 93 -27.86 6.13 -15.37
N LYS A 94 -28.81 6.05 -16.30
CA LYS A 94 -28.74 6.79 -17.57
C LYS A 94 -28.73 8.29 -17.34
N GLU A 95 -29.67 8.80 -16.54
CA GLU A 95 -29.75 10.23 -16.19
C GLU A 95 -28.46 10.72 -15.52
N PHE A 96 -27.90 9.91 -14.62
CA PHE A 96 -26.64 10.20 -13.97
C PHE A 96 -25.46 10.31 -14.95
N LEU A 97 -25.31 9.36 -15.88
CA LEU A 97 -24.26 9.41 -16.90
C LEU A 97 -24.41 10.62 -17.85
N GLU A 98 -25.64 11.03 -18.16
CA GLU A 98 -25.89 12.25 -18.95
C GLU A 98 -25.41 13.50 -18.19
N GLN A 99 -25.62 13.57 -16.88
CA GLN A 99 -25.14 14.67 -16.03
C GLN A 99 -23.61 14.68 -15.84
N LEU A 100 -22.95 13.53 -15.94
CA LEU A 100 -21.48 13.41 -15.90
C LEU A 100 -20.81 13.72 -17.25
N SER A 101 -21.55 13.66 -18.36
CA SER A 101 -21.00 13.90 -19.70
C SER A 101 -20.21 15.21 -19.92
N PRO A 102 -20.51 16.37 -19.28
CA PRO A 102 -19.73 17.59 -19.43
C PRO A 102 -18.46 17.63 -18.55
N ILE A 103 -18.28 16.66 -17.64
CA ILE A 103 -17.13 16.61 -16.73
C ILE A 103 -15.98 15.87 -17.43
N GLN A 104 -14.77 16.41 -17.37
CA GLN A 104 -13.57 15.74 -17.87
C GLN A 104 -12.80 15.10 -16.70
N ASN A 105 -12.07 14.03 -16.98
CA ASN A 105 -11.19 13.34 -16.03
C ASN A 105 -11.89 12.77 -14.78
N TYR A 106 -13.13 12.27 -14.90
CA TYR A 106 -13.78 11.51 -13.84
C TYR A 106 -13.46 10.01 -13.94
N PHE A 107 -13.41 9.34 -12.78
CA PHE A 107 -13.31 7.89 -12.69
C PHE A 107 -14.60 7.35 -12.06
N ILE A 108 -15.26 6.43 -12.77
CA ILE A 108 -16.44 5.76 -12.26
C ILE A 108 -16.51 4.32 -12.71
N THR A 109 -16.91 3.43 -11.81
CA THR A 109 -17.14 2.01 -12.06
C THR A 109 -18.57 1.64 -11.66
N PHE A 110 -19.27 0.94 -12.55
CA PHE A 110 -20.56 0.30 -12.24
C PHE A 110 -20.37 -1.21 -12.26
N THR A 111 -20.67 -1.86 -11.15
CA THR A 111 -20.64 -3.32 -11.04
C THR A 111 -22.05 -3.80 -10.72
N GLN A 112 -22.70 -4.48 -11.67
CA GLN A 112 -24.06 -4.99 -11.51
C GLN A 112 -24.02 -6.49 -11.20
N GLY A 113 -24.43 -6.85 -10.00
CA GLY A 113 -24.73 -8.23 -9.60
C GLY A 113 -26.20 -8.59 -9.84
N ILE A 114 -26.60 -9.77 -9.37
CA ILE A 114 -27.99 -10.28 -9.52
C ILE A 114 -28.97 -9.45 -8.68
N TYR A 115 -28.59 -9.11 -7.44
CA TYR A 115 -29.46 -8.43 -6.48
C TYR A 115 -29.07 -6.99 -6.20
N GLU A 116 -27.85 -6.61 -6.54
CA GLU A 116 -27.28 -5.32 -6.18
C GLU A 116 -26.45 -4.73 -7.31
N THR A 117 -26.31 -3.42 -7.28
CA THR A 117 -25.40 -2.67 -8.13
C THR A 117 -24.52 -1.82 -7.24
N MET A 118 -23.22 -1.94 -7.43
CA MET A 118 -22.20 -1.15 -6.78
C MET A 118 -21.75 -0.04 -7.73
N ILE A 119 -21.65 1.17 -7.21
CA ILE A 119 -21.12 2.34 -7.89
C ILE A 119 -19.90 2.79 -7.10
N LEU A 120 -18.76 2.91 -7.77
CA LEU A 120 -17.51 3.39 -7.20
C LEU A 120 -17.06 4.62 -8.00
N GLU A 121 -16.78 5.72 -7.31
CA GLU A 121 -16.54 7.03 -7.92
C GLU A 121 -15.50 7.85 -7.13
N ASP A 122 -14.91 8.85 -7.79
CA ASP A 122 -13.99 9.82 -7.18
C ASP A 122 -14.72 10.79 -6.22
N GLU A 123 -14.21 10.93 -5.01
CA GLU A 123 -14.78 11.79 -3.94
C GLU A 123 -14.74 13.27 -4.32
N ASP A 124 -13.76 13.68 -5.15
CA ASP A 124 -13.58 15.07 -5.57
C ASP A 124 -14.72 15.60 -6.48
N ILE A 125 -15.64 14.71 -6.90
CA ILE A 125 -16.85 15.09 -7.64
C ILE A 125 -18.00 15.28 -6.64
N ASP A 126 -17.96 16.36 -5.86
CA ASP A 126 -19.02 16.78 -4.92
C ASP A 126 -20.43 16.71 -5.53
N ARG A 127 -20.52 17.00 -6.84
CA ARG A 127 -21.78 16.93 -7.59
C ARG A 127 -22.30 15.52 -7.73
N ALA A 128 -21.45 14.53 -7.97
CA ALA A 128 -21.88 13.18 -8.28
C ALA A 128 -22.36 12.44 -7.04
N PHE A 129 -21.71 12.62 -5.90
CA PHE A 129 -22.24 12.17 -4.61
C PHE A 129 -23.64 12.76 -4.32
N PHE A 130 -23.83 14.05 -4.58
CA PHE A 130 -25.13 14.71 -4.42
C PHE A 130 -26.18 14.18 -5.41
N ILE A 131 -25.78 13.93 -6.65
CA ILE A 131 -26.63 13.37 -7.69
C ILE A 131 -27.01 11.93 -7.35
N ILE A 132 -26.09 11.11 -6.86
CA ILE A 132 -26.36 9.74 -6.41
C ILE A 132 -27.36 9.76 -5.25
N LYS A 133 -27.17 10.62 -4.24
CA LYS A 133 -28.14 10.78 -3.13
C LYS A 133 -29.52 11.26 -3.57
N ARG A 134 -29.61 12.03 -4.65
CA ARG A 134 -30.88 12.57 -5.16
C ARG A 134 -31.58 11.59 -6.08
N LEU A 135 -30.81 10.88 -6.90
CA LEU A 135 -31.34 9.99 -7.92
C LEU A 135 -31.61 8.61 -7.37
N PHE A 136 -30.87 8.09 -6.39
CA PHE A 136 -31.03 6.72 -5.90
C PHE A 136 -31.65 6.65 -4.51
#